data_AF-A0A6G0YU48-F1
#
_entry.id   AF-A0A6G0YU48-F1
#
_cell.length_a   1.000
_cell.length_b   1.000
_cell.length_c   1.000
_cell.angle_alpha   90.00
_cell.angle_beta   90.00
_cell.angle_gamma   90.00
#
_symmetry.space_group_name_H-M   'P 1'
#
loop_
_entity.id
_entity.type
_entity.pdbx_description
1 polymer ?
#
loop_
_entity_poly.entity_id
_entity_poly.type
_entity_poly.pdbx_seq_one_letter_code
_entity_poly.pdbx_strand_id
1 'polypeptide(L)'
;MITPIGGTTDVISYHTLRLTSASRTEFMALIKLVFDINNIKASLEIAYKKPKLQRNVVIEEVFNSVYKVLCKSVRGDPFKAPNVDTIYGSPPYENTHIEQILTNFCIRFFGNNKNVLTFEEALMVTKIVLHFFNSWMWTIPDNKSYDQRLYSNTYSYYYRRYMVHCVIPRLSHSISPRYQATAIFGRDVLKYTLESFSKELQVWCYKSNIMWNEHTNLYCMTKMPIYMDLLKKEVYNRNSQIFTLDFDMTDIMRLYKSYQYP
;
A
#
# COMPACT_ATOMS: atom_id res chain seq x y z
N MET A 1 -27.30 39.26 12.04
CA MET A 1 -28.25 38.30 11.45
C MET A 1 -27.74 36.90 11.71
N ILE A 2 -28.47 36.15 12.53
CA ILE A 2 -28.20 34.74 12.79
C ILE A 2 -28.84 33.97 11.63
N THR A 3 -28.04 33.29 10.82
CA THR A 3 -28.55 32.43 9.74
C THR A 3 -29.04 31.13 10.38
N PRO A 4 -30.33 30.77 10.29
CA PRO A 4 -30.80 29.45 10.70
C PRO A 4 -30.20 28.39 9.76
N ILE A 5 -29.81 27.24 10.29
CA ILE A 5 -29.39 26.10 9.46
C ILE A 5 -30.67 25.37 9.02
N GLY A 6 -30.82 25.13 7.71
CA GLY A 6 -31.92 24.33 7.17
C GLY A 6 -31.97 22.96 7.84
N GLY A 7 -32.96 22.74 8.70
CA GLY A 7 -33.20 21.48 9.42
C GLY A 7 -33.45 21.59 10.92
N THR A 8 -33.10 22.71 11.58
CA THR A 8 -33.39 22.96 13.01
C THR A 8 -33.58 24.45 13.32
N THR A 9 -34.22 24.77 14.44
CA THR A 9 -34.41 26.14 14.96
C THR A 9 -33.16 26.71 15.66
N ASP A 10 -32.07 25.94 15.74
CA ASP A 10 -30.89 26.29 16.52
C ASP A 10 -29.95 27.26 15.79
N VAL A 11 -29.40 28.19 16.56
CA VAL A 11 -28.42 29.20 16.12
C VAL A 11 -27.11 28.49 15.79
N ILE A 12 -26.47 28.83 14.66
CA ILE A 12 -25.13 28.33 14.25
C ILE A 12 -24.11 28.36 15.41
N SER A 13 -24.22 29.34 16.30
CA SER A 13 -23.35 29.51 17.48
C SER A 13 -23.33 28.30 18.42
N TYR A 14 -24.42 27.55 18.56
CA TYR A 14 -24.45 26.35 19.39
C TYR A 14 -23.63 25.21 18.76
N HIS A 15 -23.66 25.10 17.43
CA HIS A 15 -22.89 24.08 16.70
C HIS A 15 -21.40 24.41 16.60
N THR A 16 -21.02 25.69 16.73
CA THR A 16 -19.63 26.15 16.63
C THR A 16 -19.00 26.48 17.98
N LEU A 17 -19.72 26.33 19.09
CA LEU A 17 -19.24 26.71 20.43
C LEU A 17 -17.98 25.96 20.86
N ARG A 18 -17.80 24.70 20.43
CA ARG A 18 -16.59 23.92 20.70
C ARG A 18 -15.39 24.36 19.84
N LEU A 19 -15.63 25.12 18.78
CA LEU A 19 -14.58 25.66 17.91
C LEU A 19 -14.01 26.98 18.42
N THR A 20 -14.74 27.72 19.26
CA THR A 20 -14.29 29.02 19.77
C THR A 20 -13.12 28.90 20.74
N SER A 21 -12.99 27.76 21.41
CA SER A 21 -11.86 27.43 22.30
C SER A 21 -10.79 26.56 21.64
N ALA A 22 -10.93 26.24 20.34
CA ALA A 22 -9.99 25.36 19.65
C ALA A 22 -8.64 26.05 19.43
N SER A 23 -7.56 25.32 19.65
CA SER A 23 -6.23 25.76 19.26
C SER A 23 -6.10 25.84 17.73
N ARG A 24 -5.08 26.57 17.26
CA ARG A 24 -4.75 26.62 15.83
C ARG A 24 -4.52 25.23 15.23
N THR A 25 -3.88 24.32 15.97
CA THR A 25 -3.58 22.96 15.51
C THR A 25 -4.85 22.15 15.32
N GLU A 26 -5.76 22.21 16.30
CA GLU A 26 -7.07 21.56 16.25
C GLU A 26 -7.93 22.08 15.11
N PHE A 27 -7.94 23.41 14.90
CA PHE A 27 -8.63 24.02 13.78
C PHE A 27 -8.07 23.58 12.42
N MET A 28 -6.75 23.49 12.29
CA MET A 28 -6.10 23.00 11.07
C MET A 28 -6.37 21.51 10.81
N ALA A 29 -6.45 20.69 11.86
CA ALA A 29 -6.85 19.28 11.74
C ALA A 29 -8.29 19.15 11.22
N LEU A 30 -9.21 19.97 11.73
CA LEU A 30 -10.59 20.02 11.27
C LEU A 30 -10.70 20.51 9.81
N ILE A 31 -9.95 21.54 9.41
CA ILE A 31 -9.93 21.99 8.01
C ILE A 31 -9.50 20.86 7.08
N LYS A 32 -8.43 20.13 7.42
CA LYS A 32 -7.96 18.98 6.63
C LYS A 32 -9.05 17.92 6.52
N LEU A 33 -9.72 17.61 7.62
CA LEU A 33 -10.79 16.62 7.65
C LEU A 33 -11.99 17.03 6.78
N VAL A 34 -12.44 18.29 6.87
CA VAL A 34 -13.54 18.80 6.03
C VAL A 34 -13.15 18.81 4.55
N PHE A 35 -11.92 19.21 4.23
CA PHE A 35 -11.40 19.17 2.86
C PHE A 35 -11.41 17.75 2.29
N ASP A 36 -10.92 16.77 3.06
CA ASP A 36 -10.92 15.37 2.64
C ASP A 36 -12.33 14.80 2.46
N ILE A 37 -13.28 15.16 3.34
CA ILE A 37 -14.70 14.79 3.18
C ILE A 37 -15.25 15.29 1.85
N ASN A 38 -14.98 16.56 1.50
CA ASN A 38 -15.46 17.16 0.26
C ASN A 38 -14.83 16.48 -0.96
N ASN A 39 -13.53 16.19 -0.93
CA ASN A 39 -12.83 15.52 -2.03
C ASN A 39 -13.32 14.08 -2.24
N ILE A 40 -13.52 13.32 -1.17
CA ILE A 40 -14.06 11.95 -1.26
C ILE A 40 -15.50 11.98 -1.78
N LYS A 41 -16.32 12.92 -1.32
CA LYS A 41 -17.70 13.10 -1.81
C LYS A 41 -17.73 13.41 -3.30
N ALA A 42 -16.92 14.38 -3.75
CA ALA A 42 -16.82 14.74 -5.17
C ALA A 42 -16.36 13.53 -6.01
N SER A 43 -15.40 12.75 -5.52
CA SER A 43 -14.92 11.53 -6.18
C SER A 43 -16.04 10.49 -6.34
N LEU A 44 -16.86 10.29 -5.30
CA LEU A 44 -18.04 9.41 -5.35
C LEU A 44 -19.10 9.92 -6.32
N GLU A 45 -19.39 11.22 -6.32
CA GLU A 45 -20.35 11.82 -7.25
C GLU A 45 -19.91 11.64 -8.71
N ILE A 46 -18.62 11.81 -9.01
CA ILE A 46 -18.05 11.55 -10.33
C ILE A 46 -18.18 10.06 -10.70
N ALA A 47 -17.89 9.15 -9.77
CA ALA A 47 -18.02 7.71 -9.99
C ALA A 47 -19.48 7.30 -10.29
N TYR A 48 -20.43 7.83 -9.53
CA TYR A 48 -21.87 7.52 -9.68
C TYR A 48 -22.50 8.07 -10.96
N LYS A 49 -21.90 9.09 -11.59
CA LYS A 49 -22.33 9.57 -12.93
C LYS A 49 -22.01 8.57 -14.05
N LYS A 50 -21.10 7.62 -13.84
CA LYS A 50 -20.76 6.62 -14.85
C LYS A 50 -21.86 5.56 -14.99
N PRO A 51 -22.07 4.98 -16.20
CA PRO A 51 -22.97 3.84 -16.37
C PRO A 51 -22.64 2.69 -15.41
N LYS A 52 -23.66 2.00 -14.88
CA LYS A 52 -23.50 0.94 -13.87
C LYS A 52 -22.51 -0.16 -14.28
N LEU A 53 -22.47 -0.50 -15.57
CA LEU A 53 -21.55 -1.51 -16.13
C LEU A 53 -20.08 -1.07 -16.15
N GLN A 54 -19.80 0.23 -16.06
CA GLN A 54 -18.45 0.81 -16.05
C GLN A 54 -17.99 1.20 -14.64
N ARG A 55 -18.86 1.03 -13.64
CA ARG A 55 -18.58 1.36 -12.25
C ARG A 55 -17.76 0.27 -11.59
N ASN A 56 -16.78 0.69 -10.78
CA ASN A 56 -16.01 -0.25 -9.99
C ASN A 56 -16.58 -0.33 -8.58
N VAL A 57 -17.37 -1.37 -8.32
CA VAL A 57 -18.09 -1.56 -7.05
C VAL A 57 -17.13 -1.60 -5.87
N VAL A 58 -15.97 -2.26 -6.01
CA VAL A 58 -14.97 -2.39 -4.93
C VAL A 58 -14.43 -1.01 -4.52
N ILE A 59 -14.05 -0.18 -5.49
CA ILE A 59 -13.54 1.18 -5.22
C ILE A 59 -14.64 2.03 -4.58
N GLU A 60 -15.85 1.99 -5.12
CA GLU A 60 -16.97 2.79 -4.59
C GLU A 60 -17.33 2.41 -3.15
N GLU A 61 -17.35 1.12 -2.83
CA GLU A 61 -17.57 0.63 -1.46
C GLU A 61 -16.51 1.16 -0.49
N VAL A 62 -15.24 1.15 -0.90
CA VAL A 62 -14.14 1.67 -0.07
C VAL A 62 -14.30 3.17 0.15
N PHE A 63 -14.47 3.97 -0.91
CA PHE A 63 -14.63 5.42 -0.79
C PHE A 63 -15.85 5.78 0.06
N ASN A 64 -16.97 5.09 -0.12
CA ASN A 64 -18.18 5.30 0.67
C ASN A 64 -17.98 4.95 2.15
N SER A 65 -17.21 3.89 2.44
CA SER A 65 -16.90 3.50 3.82
C SER A 65 -15.99 4.51 4.51
N VAL A 66 -14.96 5.00 3.82
CA VAL A 66 -14.09 6.06 4.33
C VAL A 66 -14.89 7.35 4.55
N TYR A 67 -15.72 7.76 3.57
CA TYR A 67 -16.59 8.93 3.70
C TYR A 67 -17.42 8.89 4.98
N LYS A 68 -18.05 7.74 5.28
CA LYS A 68 -18.83 7.55 6.51
C LYS A 68 -17.98 7.74 7.77
N VAL A 69 -16.76 7.20 7.82
CA VAL A 69 -15.84 7.36 8.95
C VAL A 69 -15.44 8.83 9.13
N LEU A 70 -15.10 9.54 8.05
CA LEU A 70 -14.73 10.95 8.13
C LEU A 70 -15.89 11.82 8.62
N CYS A 71 -17.10 11.62 8.08
CA CYS A 71 -18.29 12.34 8.55
C CYS A 71 -18.61 12.03 10.01
N LYS A 72 -18.42 10.79 10.47
CA LYS A 72 -18.59 10.42 11.87
C LYS A 72 -17.55 11.11 12.76
N SER A 73 -16.32 11.25 12.28
CA SER A 73 -15.23 11.91 13.01
C SER A 73 -15.53 13.39 13.24
N VAL A 74 -15.98 14.12 12.21
CA VAL A 74 -16.40 15.53 12.36
C VAL A 74 -17.56 15.70 13.34
N ARG A 75 -18.54 14.80 13.31
CA ARG A 75 -19.74 14.88 14.17
C ARG A 75 -19.48 14.51 15.63
N GLY A 76 -18.52 13.63 15.89
CA GLY A 76 -18.21 13.15 17.23
C GLY A 76 -17.18 14.03 17.93
N ASP A 77 -15.93 13.85 17.56
CA ASP A 77 -14.79 14.61 18.05
C ASP A 77 -13.96 15.10 16.86
N PRO A 78 -14.20 16.33 16.38
CA PRO A 78 -13.54 16.86 15.17
C PRO A 78 -12.02 17.03 15.31
N PHE A 79 -11.49 16.95 16.53
CA PHE A 79 -10.07 17.09 16.83
C PHE A 79 -9.34 15.76 16.95
N LYS A 80 -10.09 14.65 17.00
CA LYS A 80 -9.54 13.30 16.97
C LYS A 80 -9.36 12.83 15.53
N ALA A 81 -8.19 12.25 15.25
CA ALA A 81 -7.91 11.68 13.93
C ALA A 81 -8.94 10.59 13.57
N PRO A 82 -9.43 10.55 12.31
CA PRO A 82 -10.34 9.52 11.85
C PRO A 82 -9.73 8.12 11.96
N ASN A 83 -10.45 7.18 12.57
CA ASN A 83 -10.00 5.80 12.71
C ASN A 83 -10.53 4.93 11.57
N VAL A 84 -9.71 4.74 10.53
CA VAL A 84 -10.03 3.91 9.36
C VAL A 84 -9.81 2.41 9.60
N ASP A 85 -9.15 1.99 10.68
CA ASP A 85 -9.01 0.57 11.06
C ASP A 85 -10.38 -0.08 11.31
N THR A 86 -11.39 0.73 11.65
CA THR A 86 -12.77 0.26 11.87
C THR A 86 -13.49 -0.22 10.61
N ILE A 87 -12.91 -0.02 9.41
CA ILE A 87 -13.57 -0.36 8.13
C ILE A 87 -13.33 -1.82 7.75
N TYR A 88 -12.07 -2.24 7.63
CA TYR A 88 -11.67 -3.58 7.17
C TYR A 88 -10.66 -4.26 8.12
N GLY A 89 -10.60 -3.83 9.38
CA GLY A 89 -9.60 -4.26 10.35
C GLY A 89 -8.30 -3.48 10.24
N SER A 90 -7.42 -3.68 11.22
CA SER A 90 -6.13 -3.03 11.34
C SER A 90 -5.00 -3.87 10.71
N PRO A 91 -3.97 -3.24 10.11
CA PRO A 91 -2.75 -3.93 9.72
C PRO A 91 -1.94 -4.42 10.95
N PRO A 92 -1.00 -5.37 10.77
CA PRO A 92 -0.69 -6.09 9.53
C PRO A 92 -1.75 -7.14 9.16
N TYR A 93 -1.83 -7.50 7.88
CA TYR A 93 -2.86 -8.40 7.34
C TYR A 93 -2.37 -9.80 7.04
N GLU A 94 -1.06 -10.01 7.03
CA GLU A 94 -0.40 -11.31 6.89
C GLU A 94 0.80 -11.36 7.84
N ASN A 95 1.10 -12.54 8.38
CA ASN A 95 2.14 -12.70 9.41
C ASN A 95 3.55 -12.36 8.88
N THR A 96 3.90 -12.90 7.73
CA THR A 96 5.18 -12.63 7.06
C THR A 96 4.95 -11.59 5.98
N HIS A 97 5.46 -10.38 6.18
CA HIS A 97 5.27 -9.29 5.24
C HIS A 97 6.23 -9.38 4.04
N ILE A 98 5.92 -8.70 2.94
CA ILE A 98 6.68 -8.78 1.68
C ILE A 98 8.16 -8.42 1.88
N GLU A 99 8.49 -7.41 2.69
CA GLU A 99 9.90 -7.08 2.96
C GLU A 99 10.66 -8.26 3.56
N GLN A 100 10.06 -8.96 4.53
CA GLN A 100 10.66 -10.14 5.14
C GLN A 100 10.77 -11.29 4.14
N ILE A 101 9.74 -11.50 3.31
CA ILE A 101 9.76 -12.52 2.24
C ILE A 101 10.92 -12.29 1.26
N LEU A 102 11.14 -11.04 0.83
CA LEU A 102 12.22 -10.71 -0.11
C LEU A 102 13.61 -10.79 0.55
N THR A 103 13.72 -10.44 1.83
CA THR A 103 14.95 -10.68 2.62
C THR A 103 15.27 -12.17 2.69
N ASN A 104 14.28 -13.00 3.02
CA ASN A 104 14.43 -14.45 3.06
C ASN A 104 14.85 -15.02 1.71
N PHE A 105 14.25 -14.54 0.62
CA PHE A 105 14.63 -14.91 -0.73
C PHE A 105 16.10 -14.56 -1.03
N CYS A 106 16.53 -13.35 -0.68
CA CYS A 106 17.91 -12.92 -0.90
C CYS A 106 18.92 -13.83 -0.21
N ILE A 107 18.72 -14.06 1.09
CA ILE A 107 19.61 -14.88 1.92
C ILE A 107 19.63 -16.32 1.42
N ARG A 108 18.45 -16.90 1.18
CA ARG A 108 18.33 -18.32 0.81
C ARG A 108 18.89 -18.64 -0.57
N PHE A 109 18.72 -17.71 -1.52
CA PHE A 109 19.03 -17.95 -2.93
C PHE A 109 20.43 -17.45 -3.32
N PHE A 110 20.85 -16.30 -2.80
CA PHE A 110 22.12 -15.65 -3.17
C PHE A 110 23.16 -15.66 -2.05
N GLY A 111 22.77 -16.04 -0.83
CA GLY A 111 23.67 -16.06 0.33
C GLY A 111 24.91 -16.94 0.13
N ASN A 112 24.81 -18.01 -0.66
CA ASN A 112 25.93 -18.91 -0.99
C ASN A 112 26.17 -19.09 -2.50
N ASN A 113 25.38 -18.45 -3.38
CA ASN A 113 25.40 -18.69 -4.82
C ASN A 113 25.69 -17.38 -5.58
N LYS A 114 26.94 -17.22 -6.01
CA LYS A 114 27.41 -16.03 -6.75
C LYS A 114 27.28 -16.13 -8.27
N ASN A 115 26.78 -17.25 -8.79
CA ASN A 115 26.89 -17.53 -10.22
C ASN A 115 25.92 -16.72 -11.09
N VAL A 116 24.90 -16.09 -10.49
CA VAL A 116 23.85 -15.35 -11.20
C VAL A 116 23.81 -13.88 -10.81
N LEU A 117 23.71 -13.61 -9.52
CA LEU A 117 23.83 -12.28 -8.92
C LEU A 117 24.67 -12.42 -7.66
N THR A 118 25.45 -11.39 -7.32
CA THR A 118 26.06 -11.37 -5.98
C THR A 118 24.98 -11.10 -4.92
N PHE A 119 25.24 -11.48 -3.67
CA PHE A 119 24.33 -11.19 -2.57
C PHE A 119 24.07 -9.68 -2.41
N GLU A 120 25.11 -8.85 -2.56
CA GLU A 120 24.98 -7.38 -2.54
C GLU A 120 24.11 -6.85 -3.69
N GLU A 121 24.30 -7.38 -4.90
CA GLU A 121 23.48 -7.01 -6.04
C GLU A 121 22.00 -7.35 -5.81
N ALA A 122 21.72 -8.55 -5.27
CA ALA A 122 20.36 -8.99 -4.96
C ALA A 122 19.71 -8.12 -3.88
N LEU A 123 20.44 -7.72 -2.84
CA LEU A 123 19.94 -6.79 -1.82
C LEU A 123 19.65 -5.41 -2.40
N MET A 124 20.50 -4.92 -3.30
CA MET A 124 20.27 -3.64 -3.97
C MET A 124 19.02 -3.68 -4.85
N VAL A 125 18.86 -4.72 -5.67
CA VAL A 125 17.64 -4.92 -6.46
C VAL A 125 16.41 -5.03 -5.57
N THR A 126 16.50 -5.73 -4.43
CA THR A 126 15.40 -5.87 -3.48
C THR A 126 14.93 -4.52 -2.94
N LYS A 127 15.85 -3.63 -2.55
CA LYS A 127 15.50 -2.27 -2.12
C LYS A 127 14.74 -1.51 -3.21
N ILE A 128 15.19 -1.63 -4.46
CA ILE A 128 14.54 -1.01 -5.61
C ILE A 128 13.13 -1.58 -5.80
N VAL A 129 12.99 -2.91 -5.80
CA VAL A 129 11.69 -3.61 -5.94
C VAL A 129 10.70 -3.19 -4.86
N LEU A 130 11.12 -3.16 -3.59
CA LEU A 130 10.28 -2.74 -2.47
C LEU A 130 9.83 -1.28 -2.60
N HIS A 131 10.74 -0.39 -3.00
CA HIS A 131 10.43 1.01 -3.26
C HIS A 131 9.34 1.15 -4.34
N PHE A 132 9.51 0.47 -5.47
CA PHE A 132 8.53 0.51 -6.56
C PHE A 132 7.19 -0.10 -6.15
N PHE A 133 7.20 -1.25 -5.48
CA PHE A 133 5.98 -1.93 -5.06
C PHE A 133 5.10 -1.04 -4.17
N ASN A 134 5.72 -0.28 -3.26
CA ASN A 134 5.02 0.65 -2.38
C ASN A 134 4.41 1.86 -3.09
N SER A 135 5.04 2.31 -4.18
CA SER A 135 4.54 3.43 -4.98
C SER A 135 3.50 3.01 -6.02
N TRP A 136 3.60 1.77 -6.49
CA TRP A 136 2.81 1.20 -7.56
C TRP A 136 1.33 1.07 -7.19
N MET A 137 0.46 1.42 -8.13
CA MET A 137 -0.98 1.24 -7.99
C MET A 137 -1.36 -0.16 -8.42
N TRP A 138 -1.78 -0.99 -7.47
CA TRP A 138 -2.18 -2.36 -7.75
C TRP A 138 -3.29 -2.43 -8.79
N THR A 139 -3.29 -3.52 -9.56
CA THR A 139 -4.34 -3.79 -10.54
C THR A 139 -5.69 -3.89 -9.84
N ILE A 140 -6.70 -3.25 -10.41
CA ILE A 140 -8.05 -3.28 -9.86
C ILE A 140 -8.58 -4.72 -9.95
N PRO A 141 -9.25 -5.27 -8.90
CA PRO A 141 -9.83 -6.60 -8.96
C PRO A 141 -10.80 -6.72 -10.13
N ASP A 142 -10.57 -7.72 -10.96
CA ASP A 142 -11.43 -8.12 -12.06
C ASP A 142 -12.07 -9.49 -11.77
N ASN A 143 -12.96 -9.95 -12.66
CA ASN A 143 -13.61 -11.26 -12.52
C ASN A 143 -12.68 -12.43 -12.89
N LYS A 144 -11.35 -12.25 -12.92
CA LYS A 144 -10.44 -13.37 -13.19
C LYS A 144 -10.58 -14.42 -12.10
N SER A 145 -10.74 -15.66 -12.53
CA SER A 145 -10.75 -16.81 -11.63
C SER A 145 -9.32 -17.12 -11.18
N TYR A 146 -8.95 -16.59 -10.02
CA TYR A 146 -7.82 -17.13 -9.27
C TYR A 146 -8.24 -18.45 -8.62
N ASP A 147 -7.35 -19.44 -8.59
CA ASP A 147 -7.60 -20.66 -7.83
C ASP A 147 -7.58 -20.33 -6.33
N GLN A 148 -8.77 -20.13 -5.75
CA GLN A 148 -8.96 -19.71 -4.37
C GLN A 148 -8.35 -20.70 -3.37
N ARG A 149 -8.06 -21.95 -3.77
CA ARG A 149 -7.41 -22.95 -2.90
C ARG A 149 -5.95 -22.61 -2.59
N LEU A 150 -5.34 -21.70 -3.35
CA LEU A 150 -3.94 -21.30 -3.19
C LEU A 150 -3.73 -20.08 -2.29
N TYR A 151 -4.83 -19.48 -1.81
CA TYR A 151 -4.84 -18.20 -1.09
C TYR A 151 -5.74 -18.28 0.14
N SER A 152 -5.39 -17.53 1.17
CA SER A 152 -6.17 -17.45 2.41
C SER A 152 -7.42 -16.59 2.24
N ASN A 153 -7.32 -15.52 1.44
CA ASN A 153 -8.42 -14.60 1.15
C ASN A 153 -8.47 -14.23 -0.33
N THR A 154 -9.58 -13.63 -0.78
CA THR A 154 -9.73 -13.17 -2.17
C THR A 154 -8.87 -11.94 -2.47
N TYR A 155 -8.52 -11.71 -3.73
CA TYR A 155 -7.80 -10.48 -4.10
C TYR A 155 -8.59 -9.20 -3.75
N SER A 156 -9.92 -9.22 -3.92
CA SER A 156 -10.79 -8.10 -3.52
C SER A 156 -10.74 -7.81 -2.02
N TYR A 157 -10.53 -8.83 -1.16
CA TYR A 157 -10.35 -8.64 0.27
C TYR A 157 -9.08 -7.82 0.58
N TYR A 158 -7.96 -8.14 -0.08
CA TYR A 158 -6.70 -7.41 0.09
C TYR A 158 -6.72 -6.03 -0.56
N TYR A 159 -7.30 -5.91 -1.76
CA TYR A 159 -7.37 -4.65 -2.49
C TYR A 159 -8.14 -3.56 -1.71
N ARG A 160 -9.25 -3.91 -1.05
CA ARG A 160 -9.99 -2.97 -0.19
C ARG A 160 -9.11 -2.43 0.95
N ARG A 161 -8.30 -3.28 1.58
CA ARG A 161 -7.37 -2.90 2.65
C ARG A 161 -6.22 -2.05 2.14
N TYR A 162 -5.66 -2.40 0.99
CA TYR A 162 -4.64 -1.60 0.31
C TYR A 162 -5.14 -0.19 0.02
N MET A 163 -6.38 -0.07 -0.48
CA MET A 163 -7.00 1.23 -0.72
C MET A 163 -7.13 2.05 0.58
N VAL A 164 -7.63 1.46 1.66
CA VAL A 164 -7.85 2.17 2.94
C VAL A 164 -6.55 2.58 3.62
N HIS A 165 -5.51 1.74 3.61
CA HIS A 165 -4.32 1.94 4.44
C HIS A 165 -3.08 2.45 3.69
N CYS A 166 -3.04 2.28 2.37
CA CYS A 166 -1.89 2.69 1.54
C CYS A 166 -2.26 3.77 0.52
N VAL A 167 -3.44 3.68 -0.13
CA VAL A 167 -3.80 4.62 -1.21
C VAL A 167 -4.43 5.88 -0.65
N ILE A 168 -5.58 5.76 0.03
CA ILE A 168 -6.36 6.90 0.49
C ILE A 168 -5.57 7.81 1.45
N PRO A 169 -4.76 7.30 2.39
CA PRO A 169 -3.93 8.15 3.24
C PRO A 169 -2.89 8.99 2.49
N ARG A 170 -2.51 8.61 1.25
CA ARG A 170 -1.66 9.45 0.38
C ARG A 170 -2.45 10.62 -0.24
N LEU A 171 -3.75 10.43 -0.45
CA LEU A 171 -4.67 11.40 -1.08
C LEU A 171 -5.39 12.29 -0.05
N SER A 172 -5.48 11.86 1.21
CA SER A 172 -6.21 12.52 2.29
C SER A 172 -5.27 12.85 3.45
N HIS A 173 -5.23 14.12 3.85
CA HIS A 173 -4.28 14.61 4.85
C HIS A 173 -4.73 14.40 6.31
N SER A 174 -6.01 14.15 6.53
CA SER A 174 -6.59 13.89 7.85
C SER A 174 -6.42 12.44 8.29
N ILE A 175 -6.15 11.51 7.37
CA ILE A 175 -6.02 10.08 7.67
C ILE A 175 -4.54 9.74 7.92
N SER A 176 -4.29 9.13 9.08
CA SER A 176 -2.97 8.64 9.48
C SER A 176 -3.12 7.36 10.32
N PRO A 177 -2.08 6.50 10.36
CA PRO A 177 -0.80 6.61 9.65
C PRO A 177 -0.88 6.17 8.18
N ARG A 178 0.19 6.44 7.42
CA ARG A 178 0.36 5.97 6.03
C ARG A 178 1.19 4.69 6.04
N TYR A 179 0.59 3.56 5.70
CA TYR A 179 1.29 2.28 5.70
C TYR A 179 1.94 2.01 4.34
N GLN A 180 3.13 1.41 4.39
CA GLN A 180 3.78 0.81 3.22
C GLN A 180 3.14 -0.55 2.96
N ALA A 181 2.76 -0.81 1.71
CA ALA A 181 2.12 -2.06 1.33
C ALA A 181 3.02 -3.27 1.62
N THR A 182 4.33 -3.13 1.42
CA THR A 182 5.31 -4.20 1.68
C THR A 182 5.47 -4.57 3.14
N ALA A 183 5.08 -3.69 4.06
CA ALA A 183 5.20 -3.88 5.50
C ALA A 183 3.92 -4.48 6.13
N ILE A 184 2.77 -4.37 5.48
CA ILE A 184 1.47 -4.80 6.04
C ILE A 184 0.81 -5.95 5.29
N PHE A 185 1.29 -6.27 4.08
CA PHE A 185 0.85 -7.41 3.28
C PHE A 185 2.00 -8.39 3.06
N GLY A 186 1.67 -9.61 2.66
CA GLY A 186 2.58 -10.74 2.62
C GLY A 186 2.38 -11.66 1.42
N ARG A 187 2.34 -12.96 1.70
CA ARG A 187 2.38 -14.07 0.73
C ARG A 187 1.27 -14.00 -0.32
N ASP A 188 0.02 -13.85 0.10
CA ASP A 188 -1.12 -13.88 -0.82
C ASP A 188 -1.06 -12.69 -1.76
N VAL A 189 -0.84 -11.49 -1.22
CA VAL A 189 -0.71 -10.28 -2.02
C VAL A 189 0.45 -10.38 -3.00
N LEU A 190 1.62 -10.85 -2.55
CA LEU A 190 2.77 -11.03 -3.43
C LEU A 190 2.41 -11.96 -4.60
N LYS A 191 1.79 -13.12 -4.33
CA LYS A 191 1.37 -14.05 -5.38
C LYS A 191 0.34 -13.46 -6.34
N TYR A 192 -0.66 -12.73 -5.83
CA TYR A 192 -1.68 -12.09 -6.65
C TYR A 192 -1.11 -11.01 -7.58
N THR A 193 -0.12 -10.25 -7.10
CA THR A 193 0.32 -9.03 -7.76
C THR A 193 1.62 -9.18 -8.54
N LEU A 194 2.47 -10.16 -8.22
CA LEU A 194 3.85 -10.26 -8.73
C LEU A 194 3.94 -10.25 -10.25
N GLU A 195 3.04 -10.95 -10.94
CA GLU A 195 3.05 -10.99 -12.41
C GLU A 195 2.76 -9.62 -13.02
N SER A 196 1.67 -8.96 -12.59
CA SER A 196 1.31 -7.62 -13.06
C SER A 196 2.36 -6.58 -12.68
N PHE A 197 2.81 -6.61 -11.43
CA PHE A 197 3.86 -5.73 -10.93
C PHE A 197 5.15 -5.88 -11.73
N SER A 198 5.61 -7.11 -11.98
CA SER A 198 6.84 -7.37 -12.73
C SER A 198 6.75 -6.82 -14.15
N LYS A 199 5.61 -6.99 -14.84
CA LYS A 199 5.41 -6.45 -16.17
C LYS A 199 5.39 -4.92 -16.18
N GLU A 200 4.67 -4.30 -15.26
CA GLU A 200 4.59 -2.84 -15.19
C GLU A 200 5.91 -2.20 -14.77
N LEU A 201 6.64 -2.82 -13.85
CA LEU A 201 7.98 -2.40 -13.46
C LEU A 201 8.93 -2.44 -14.66
N GLN A 202 8.94 -3.53 -15.44
CA GLN A 202 9.79 -3.63 -16.63
C GLN A 202 9.46 -2.55 -17.68
N VAL A 203 8.17 -2.30 -17.93
CA VAL A 203 7.72 -1.24 -18.82
C VAL A 203 8.15 0.13 -18.31
N TRP A 204 8.00 0.38 -17.01
CA TRP A 204 8.43 1.63 -16.39
C TRP A 204 9.94 1.82 -16.50
N CYS A 205 10.72 0.76 -16.28
CA CYS A 205 12.17 0.81 -16.40
C CYS A 205 12.60 1.15 -17.82
N TYR A 206 12.02 0.47 -18.82
CA TYR A 206 12.32 0.75 -20.23
C TYR A 206 11.99 2.18 -20.64
N LYS A 207 10.88 2.74 -20.16
CA LYS A 207 10.49 4.13 -20.46
C LYS A 207 11.36 5.18 -19.79
N SER A 208 11.92 4.86 -18.62
CA SER A 208 12.63 5.82 -17.78
C SER A 208 14.16 5.77 -17.94
N ASN A 209 14.68 4.74 -18.61
CA ASN A 209 16.11 4.43 -18.65
C ASN A 209 16.99 5.54 -19.26
N ILE A 210 16.46 6.36 -20.17
CA ILE A 210 17.19 7.46 -20.82
C ILE A 210 17.67 8.50 -19.80
N MET A 211 16.97 8.64 -18.66
CA MET A 211 17.31 9.62 -17.63
C MET A 211 18.23 9.08 -16.54
N TRP A 212 18.68 7.83 -16.65
CA TRP A 212 19.43 7.16 -15.58
C TRP A 212 20.93 7.21 -15.80
N ASN A 213 21.67 7.30 -14.69
CA ASN A 213 23.11 7.06 -14.70
C ASN A 213 23.41 5.56 -14.91
N GLU A 214 24.67 5.25 -15.21
CA GLU A 214 25.13 3.87 -15.48
C GLU A 214 24.79 2.90 -14.35
N HIS A 215 24.95 3.34 -13.10
CA HIS A 215 24.66 2.53 -11.93
C HIS A 215 23.18 2.12 -11.84
N THR A 216 22.26 3.08 -11.93
CA THR A 216 20.81 2.80 -11.94
C THR A 216 20.41 1.97 -13.14
N ASN A 217 21.01 2.24 -14.31
CA ASN A 217 20.77 1.47 -15.52
C ASN A 217 21.18 -0.01 -15.34
N LEU A 218 22.37 -0.27 -14.80
CA LEU A 218 22.85 -1.62 -14.48
C LEU A 218 21.85 -2.39 -13.61
N TYR A 219 21.40 -1.81 -12.50
CA TYR A 219 20.50 -2.51 -11.58
C TYR A 219 19.10 -2.72 -12.17
N CYS A 220 18.51 -1.69 -12.77
CA CYS A 220 17.13 -1.75 -13.26
C CYS A 220 16.98 -2.49 -14.59
N MET A 221 17.94 -2.37 -15.51
CA MET A 221 17.84 -2.96 -16.84
C MET A 221 18.51 -4.34 -16.94
N THR A 222 19.59 -4.58 -16.18
CA THR A 222 20.36 -5.82 -16.28
C THR A 222 20.09 -6.78 -15.13
N LYS A 223 20.19 -6.31 -13.89
CA LYS A 223 20.12 -7.19 -12.71
C LYS A 223 18.68 -7.52 -12.30
N MET A 224 17.78 -6.55 -12.38
CA MET A 224 16.39 -6.68 -11.97
C MET A 224 15.60 -7.74 -12.74
N PRO A 225 15.66 -7.85 -14.08
CA PRO A 225 14.93 -8.91 -14.80
C PRO A 225 15.30 -10.31 -14.31
N ILE A 226 16.59 -10.57 -14.13
CA ILE A 226 17.11 -11.85 -13.63
C ILE A 226 16.58 -12.13 -12.22
N TYR A 227 16.65 -11.14 -11.32
CA TYR A 227 16.11 -11.25 -9.98
C TYR A 227 14.61 -11.56 -9.98
N MET A 228 13.82 -10.85 -10.79
CA MET A 228 12.36 -11.02 -10.86
C MET A 228 11.96 -12.39 -11.39
N ASP A 229 12.68 -12.93 -12.37
CA ASP A 229 12.42 -14.28 -12.90
C ASP A 229 12.68 -15.38 -11.85
N LEU A 230 13.74 -15.23 -11.06
CA LEU A 230 14.05 -16.13 -9.95
C LEU A 230 13.02 -16.00 -8.83
N LEU A 231 12.62 -14.76 -8.49
CA LEU A 231 11.60 -14.50 -7.48
C LEU A 231 10.26 -15.13 -7.87
N LYS A 232 9.83 -15.01 -9.13
CA LYS A 232 8.58 -15.64 -9.63
C LYS A 232 8.61 -17.15 -9.42
N LYS A 233 9.71 -17.82 -9.80
CA LYS A 233 9.86 -19.26 -9.61
C LYS A 233 9.71 -19.65 -8.13
N GLU A 234 10.33 -18.90 -7.25
CA GLU A 234 10.30 -19.19 -5.82
C GLU A 234 8.93 -18.87 -5.17
N VAL A 235 8.30 -17.76 -5.54
CA VAL A 235 6.98 -17.36 -4.99
C VAL A 235 5.87 -18.35 -5.37
N TYR A 236 5.92 -18.90 -6.59
CA TYR A 236 4.95 -19.89 -7.05
C TYR A 236 5.36 -21.34 -6.73
N ASN A 237 6.55 -21.57 -6.18
CA ASN A 237 6.95 -22.87 -5.65
C ASN A 237 6.18 -23.19 -4.35
N ARG A 238 5.39 -24.27 -4.37
CA ARG A 238 4.57 -24.69 -3.22
C ARG A 238 5.40 -25.05 -1.99
N ASN A 239 6.65 -25.50 -2.19
CA ASN A 239 7.56 -25.95 -1.14
C ASN A 239 8.55 -24.86 -0.72
N SER A 240 8.38 -23.62 -1.20
CA SER A 240 9.29 -22.54 -0.87
C SER A 240 9.23 -22.20 0.62
N GLN A 241 10.42 -22.06 1.22
CA GLN A 241 10.59 -21.69 2.61
C GLN A 241 10.66 -20.18 2.83
N ILE A 242 10.67 -19.35 1.77
CA ILE A 242 10.80 -17.88 1.92
C ILE A 242 9.65 -17.24 2.70
N PHE A 243 8.51 -17.95 2.82
CA PHE A 243 7.33 -17.49 3.56
C PHE A 243 7.36 -17.83 5.05
N THR A 244 8.19 -18.79 5.46
CA THR A 244 8.23 -19.33 6.83
C THR A 244 9.53 -19.02 7.56
N LEU A 245 10.58 -18.63 6.83
CA LEU A 245 11.86 -18.22 7.41
C LEU A 245 11.72 -16.85 8.07
N ASP A 246 12.58 -16.57 9.04
CA ASP A 246 12.59 -15.33 9.82
C ASP A 246 14.04 -14.84 9.99
N PHE A 247 14.74 -14.65 8.86
CA PHE A 247 16.10 -14.14 8.88
C PHE A 247 16.11 -12.64 9.21
N ASP A 248 17.12 -12.19 9.97
CA ASP A 248 17.21 -10.80 10.41
C ASP A 248 18.39 -10.03 9.78
N MET A 249 18.55 -8.78 10.18
CA MET A 249 19.69 -7.95 9.78
C MET A 249 21.03 -8.53 10.26
N THR A 250 21.05 -9.26 11.37
CA THR A 250 22.24 -9.93 11.88
C THR A 250 22.71 -11.00 10.91
N ASP A 251 21.77 -11.76 10.33
CA ASP A 251 22.07 -12.79 9.32
C ASP A 251 22.61 -12.17 8.03
N ILE A 252 22.05 -11.03 7.59
CA ILE A 252 22.60 -10.24 6.48
C ILE A 252 24.04 -9.81 6.78
N MET A 253 24.29 -9.25 7.97
CA MET A 253 25.62 -8.77 8.37
C MET A 253 26.63 -9.90 8.49
N ARG A 254 26.24 -11.09 8.98
CA ARG A 254 27.11 -12.27 9.04
C ARG A 254 27.57 -12.69 7.66
N LEU A 255 26.64 -12.77 6.70
CA LEU A 255 26.97 -13.11 5.32
C LEU A 255 27.87 -12.05 4.69
N TYR A 256 27.59 -10.76 4.91
CA TYR A 256 28.41 -9.68 4.38
C TYR A 256 29.86 -9.74 4.90
N LYS A 257 30.05 -10.00 6.21
CA LYS A 257 31.39 -10.17 6.81
C LYS A 257 32.14 -11.38 6.25
N SER A 258 31.45 -12.49 6.02
CA SER A 258 32.07 -13.69 5.42
C SER A 258 32.59 -13.47 3.99
N TYR A 259 32.13 -12.40 3.33
CA TYR A 259 32.57 -12.04 1.99
C TYR A 259 33.70 -11.00 1.94
N GLN A 260 33.94 -10.26 3.03
CA GLN A 260 35.03 -9.28 3.10
C GLN A 260 36.35 -9.88 3.59
N TYR A 261 36.32 -11.06 4.21
CA TYR A 261 37.49 -11.76 4.73
C TYR A 261 37.46 -13.23 4.26
N PRO A 262 37.97 -13.52 3.05
CA PRO A 262 38.12 -14.90 2.58
C PRO A 262 39.14 -15.70 3.40
#